data_AF-A0A8W8I7T1-F1
#
_entry.id   AF-A0A8W8I7T1-F1
#
_cell.length_a   1.000
_cell.length_b   1.000
_cell.length_c   1.000
_cell.angle_alpha   90.00
_cell.angle_beta   90.00
_cell.angle_gamma   90.00
#
_symmetry.space_group_name_H-M   'P 1'
#
loop_
_entity.id
_entity.type
_entity.pdbx_description
1 polymer ?
#
loop_
_entity_poly.entity_id
_entity_poly.type
_entity_poly.pdbx_seq_one_letter_code
_entity_poly.pdbx_strand_id
1 'polypeptide(L)'
;VIALLELARLFSKLYTNSRTHAKFNLVFLLSGGGKFNYQGTKRWIEDNLDSQDSNLLSDVAYVLCLDGIGKSDEMYLHVSKPPKEDSPGHHFLQNLQNVLKSFYPGVIFEMVHKKINLADDFLAWEHERFSIKRLPAFTISHFNSHKDPDRSTILDQRESVDVGKLSRNIEIVAEALARYVYNVSSHGNLQLFSGGLGVQQDLVEAWLGQLTSQPRATQLLPKDHSLHSNLEEAMSRYLKDVKRTTFKADKRDPEFQFYDGATYTMSAYNVKPAIFDLFLAVAILGYLAVVYLAVQNFHFLYSAMQKLSSPKKLKVQ
;
A
#
# COMPACT_ATOMS: atom_id res chain seq x y z
N VAL A 1 -9.05 0.92 -2.58
CA VAL A 1 -9.48 0.95 -1.15
C VAL A 1 -10.63 1.91 -0.92
N ILE A 2 -10.44 3.23 -1.10
CA ILE A 2 -11.48 4.24 -0.84
C ILE A 2 -12.76 3.97 -1.64
N ALA A 3 -12.62 3.67 -2.93
CA ALA A 3 -13.74 3.30 -3.79
C ALA A 3 -14.53 2.10 -3.24
N LEU A 4 -13.85 1.11 -2.66
CA LEU A 4 -14.48 -0.08 -2.11
C LEU A 4 -15.23 0.23 -0.81
N LEU A 5 -14.67 1.08 0.06
CA LEU A 5 -15.34 1.58 1.27
C LEU A 5 -16.60 2.40 0.94
N GLU A 6 -16.51 3.28 -0.06
CA GLU A 6 -17.67 4.05 -0.51
C GLU A 6 -18.74 3.17 -1.15
N LEU A 7 -18.37 2.21 -2.00
CA LEU A 7 -19.32 1.26 -2.56
C LEU A 7 -20.02 0.47 -1.46
N ALA A 8 -19.29 0.00 -0.44
CA ALA A 8 -19.87 -0.67 0.72
C ALA A 8 -20.89 0.21 1.44
N ARG A 9 -20.59 1.50 1.67
CA ARG A 9 -21.52 2.47 2.26
C ARG A 9 -22.77 2.68 1.41
N LEU A 10 -22.60 2.86 0.10
CA LEU A 10 -23.70 3.11 -0.84
C LEU A 10 -24.68 1.92 -0.88
N PHE A 11 -24.15 0.72 -1.05
CA PHE A 11 -24.98 -0.50 -1.10
C PHE A 11 -25.55 -0.87 0.27
N SER A 12 -24.86 -0.57 1.37
CA SER A 12 -25.39 -0.79 2.73
C SER A 12 -26.75 -0.09 2.93
N LYS A 13 -26.88 1.16 2.49
CA LYS A 13 -28.16 1.91 2.55
C LYS A 13 -29.29 1.21 1.79
N LEU A 14 -28.98 0.63 0.63
CA LEU A 14 -29.97 -0.06 -0.22
C LEU A 14 -30.33 -1.45 0.33
N TYR A 15 -29.36 -2.19 0.85
CA TYR A 15 -29.55 -3.54 1.38
C TYR A 15 -30.11 -3.59 2.81
N THR A 16 -30.14 -2.45 3.52
CA THR A 16 -30.71 -2.37 4.87
C THR A 16 -32.22 -2.59 4.89
N ASN A 17 -32.94 -2.10 3.87
CA ASN A 17 -34.39 -2.24 3.79
C ASN A 17 -34.76 -3.51 3.02
N SER A 18 -35.60 -4.36 3.64
CA SER A 18 -36.06 -5.62 3.04
C SER A 18 -36.78 -5.44 1.71
N ARG A 19 -37.42 -4.27 1.46
CA ARG A 19 -38.12 -3.99 0.19
C ARG A 19 -37.18 -3.66 -0.96
N THR A 20 -35.99 -3.15 -0.64
CA THR A 20 -34.95 -2.77 -1.60
C THR A 20 -33.79 -3.77 -1.60
N HIS A 21 -33.93 -4.91 -0.92
CA HIS A 21 -32.93 -5.96 -0.95
C HIS A 21 -32.87 -6.57 -2.35
N ALA A 22 -31.68 -6.60 -2.94
CA ALA A 22 -31.51 -7.13 -4.28
C ALA A 22 -31.50 -8.67 -4.29
N LYS A 23 -31.57 -9.24 -5.49
CA LYS A 23 -31.46 -10.71 -5.70
C LYS A 23 -30.03 -11.21 -5.52
N PHE A 24 -29.04 -10.37 -5.77
CA PHE A 24 -27.62 -10.70 -5.66
C PHE A 24 -27.06 -10.33 -4.30
N ASN A 25 -26.17 -11.15 -3.77
CA ASN A 25 -25.38 -10.84 -2.59
C ASN A 25 -24.06 -10.19 -3.02
N LEU A 26 -23.71 -9.05 -2.41
CA LEU A 26 -22.45 -8.37 -2.64
C LEU A 26 -21.46 -8.75 -1.55
N VAL A 27 -20.30 -9.25 -1.96
CA VAL A 27 -19.19 -9.58 -1.06
C VAL A 27 -18.04 -8.62 -1.35
N PHE A 28 -17.59 -7.92 -0.33
CA PHE A 28 -16.47 -6.98 -0.42
C PHE A 28 -15.21 -7.63 0.14
N LEU A 29 -14.16 -7.72 -0.68
CA LEU A 29 -12.85 -8.25 -0.29
C LEU A 29 -11.81 -7.14 -0.32
N LEU A 30 -11.14 -6.92 0.82
CA LEU A 30 -9.97 -6.06 0.89
C LEU A 30 -8.73 -6.92 1.10
N SER A 31 -7.98 -7.16 0.02
CA SER A 31 -6.79 -8.01 0.03
C SER A 31 -5.51 -7.21 0.34
N GLY A 32 -4.64 -7.80 1.16
CA GLY A 32 -3.27 -7.31 1.36
C GLY A 32 -2.31 -7.88 0.32
N GLY A 33 -1.20 -7.19 0.07
CA GLY A 33 -0.13 -7.71 -0.78
C GLY A 33 -0.45 -7.74 -2.28
N GLY A 34 -1.32 -6.84 -2.78
CA GLY A 34 -1.64 -6.73 -4.20
C GLY A 34 -0.40 -6.60 -5.11
N LYS A 35 0.59 -5.79 -4.69
CA LYS A 35 1.84 -5.59 -5.44
C LYS A 35 2.79 -6.80 -5.37
N PHE A 36 2.64 -7.66 -4.37
CA PHE A 36 3.38 -8.91 -4.24
C PHE A 36 2.60 -10.04 -4.93
N ASN A 37 2.36 -9.86 -6.23
CA ASN A 37 1.69 -10.85 -7.07
C ASN A 37 0.28 -11.26 -6.58
N TYR A 38 -0.45 -10.33 -5.96
CA TYR A 38 -1.80 -10.54 -5.40
C TYR A 38 -1.86 -11.69 -4.38
N GLN A 39 -0.87 -11.79 -3.50
CA GLN A 39 -0.75 -12.92 -2.59
C GLN A 39 -1.94 -13.06 -1.63
N GLY A 40 -2.46 -11.95 -1.10
CA GLY A 40 -3.63 -11.99 -0.22
C GLY A 40 -4.86 -12.55 -0.94
N THR A 41 -5.07 -12.14 -2.19
CA THR A 41 -6.18 -12.63 -3.03
C THR A 41 -6.01 -14.10 -3.38
N LYS A 42 -4.78 -14.52 -3.74
CA LYS A 42 -4.46 -15.93 -4.00
C LYS A 42 -4.82 -16.82 -2.81
N ARG A 43 -4.34 -16.47 -1.61
CA ARG A 43 -4.59 -17.24 -0.39
C ARG A 43 -6.06 -17.26 0.00
N TRP A 44 -6.74 -16.12 -0.12
CA TRP A 44 -8.19 -16.08 0.11
C TRP A 44 -8.96 -17.00 -0.84
N ILE A 45 -8.59 -17.05 -2.13
CA ILE A 45 -9.24 -17.94 -3.09
C ILE A 45 -8.96 -19.42 -2.76
N GLU A 46 -7.71 -19.78 -2.43
CA GLU A 46 -7.34 -21.14 -2.03
C GLU A 46 -8.13 -21.60 -0.80
N ASP A 47 -8.11 -20.80 0.27
CA ASP A 47 -8.81 -21.15 1.51
C ASP A 47 -10.32 -21.33 1.31
N ASN A 48 -10.97 -20.50 0.49
CA ASN A 48 -12.42 -20.59 0.27
C ASN A 48 -12.83 -21.67 -0.75
N LEU A 49 -11.91 -22.11 -1.62
CA LEU A 49 -12.16 -23.24 -2.53
C LEU A 49 -11.90 -24.59 -1.85
N ASP A 50 -10.89 -24.66 -0.98
CA ASP A 50 -10.47 -25.89 -0.33
C ASP A 50 -11.27 -26.18 0.95
N SER A 51 -11.81 -25.13 1.60
CA SER A 51 -12.68 -25.29 2.77
C SER A 51 -14.07 -25.79 2.35
N GLN A 52 -14.42 -27.03 2.72
CA GLN A 52 -15.72 -27.63 2.44
C GLN A 52 -16.91 -26.88 3.08
N ASP A 53 -16.65 -26.03 4.07
CA ASP A 53 -17.66 -25.24 4.79
C ASP A 53 -18.02 -23.92 4.09
N SER A 54 -17.23 -23.44 3.11
CA SER A 54 -17.42 -22.14 2.47
C SER A 54 -17.82 -22.23 1.00
N ASN A 55 -19.12 -22.38 0.72
CA ASN A 55 -19.68 -22.36 -0.65
C ASN A 55 -19.75 -20.95 -1.28
N LEU A 56 -19.01 -19.97 -0.77
CA LEU A 56 -19.07 -18.59 -1.26
C LEU A 56 -18.60 -18.46 -2.72
N LEU A 57 -17.65 -19.30 -3.13
CA LEU A 57 -17.01 -19.21 -4.45
C LEU A 57 -17.65 -20.11 -5.52
N SER A 58 -18.57 -21.00 -5.16
CA SER A 58 -19.21 -21.91 -6.12
C SER A 58 -20.30 -21.25 -6.96
N ASP A 59 -20.96 -20.21 -6.43
CA ASP A 59 -22.07 -19.49 -7.10
C ASP A 59 -21.74 -17.99 -7.30
N VAL A 60 -20.59 -17.72 -7.91
CA VAL A 60 -20.14 -16.34 -8.20
C VAL A 60 -20.48 -15.96 -9.62
N ALA A 61 -21.32 -14.92 -9.78
CA ALA A 61 -21.69 -14.38 -11.08
C ALA A 61 -20.50 -13.72 -11.81
N TYR A 62 -19.76 -12.85 -11.13
CA TYR A 62 -18.46 -12.30 -11.54
C TYR A 62 -17.75 -11.61 -10.38
N VAL A 63 -16.45 -11.36 -10.55
CA VAL A 63 -15.60 -10.59 -9.64
C VAL A 63 -15.14 -9.31 -10.31
N LEU A 64 -15.42 -8.16 -9.69
CA LEU A 64 -14.92 -6.85 -10.11
C LEU A 64 -13.77 -6.43 -9.20
N CYS A 65 -12.57 -6.30 -9.77
CA CYS A 65 -11.42 -5.72 -9.09
C CYS A 65 -11.29 -4.23 -9.45
N LEU A 66 -10.87 -3.42 -8.49
CA LEU A 66 -10.63 -1.98 -8.69
C LEU A 66 -9.15 -1.69 -8.43
N ASP A 67 -8.45 -1.14 -9.42
CA ASP A 67 -7.06 -0.70 -9.29
C ASP A 67 -6.96 0.75 -9.77
N GLY A 68 -6.30 1.64 -9.03
CA GLY A 68 -6.16 3.09 -9.29
C GLY A 68 -7.23 3.72 -10.20
N ILE A 69 -8.23 4.41 -9.66
CA ILE A 69 -9.28 5.09 -10.46
C ILE A 69 -9.38 6.60 -10.17
N GLY A 70 -8.31 7.22 -9.65
CA GLY A 70 -8.36 8.58 -9.10
C GLY A 70 -7.59 9.66 -9.84
N LYS A 71 -6.86 9.34 -10.92
CA LYS A 71 -5.91 10.28 -11.56
C LYS A 71 -6.35 10.78 -12.94
N SER A 72 -6.66 9.87 -13.86
CA SER A 72 -7.05 10.23 -15.24
C SER A 72 -8.56 10.18 -15.47
N ASP A 73 -8.97 10.77 -16.60
CA ASP A 73 -10.33 10.70 -17.16
C ASP A 73 -10.51 9.50 -18.09
N GLU A 74 -9.48 8.66 -18.20
CA GLU A 74 -9.48 7.42 -18.96
C GLU A 74 -9.81 6.26 -18.02
N MET A 75 -10.69 5.38 -18.46
CA MET A 75 -11.12 4.20 -17.72
C MET A 75 -10.99 2.97 -18.61
N TYR A 76 -10.13 2.05 -18.18
CA TYR A 76 -9.86 0.81 -18.87
C TYR A 76 -10.50 -0.36 -18.12
N LEU A 77 -11.18 -1.23 -18.86
CA LEU A 77 -11.65 -2.52 -18.36
C LEU A 77 -10.71 -3.62 -18.85
N HIS A 78 -9.89 -4.14 -17.94
CA HIS A 78 -8.94 -5.21 -18.21
C HIS A 78 -9.61 -6.57 -18.05
N VAL A 79 -9.53 -7.38 -19.10
CA VAL A 79 -10.14 -8.72 -19.15
C VAL A 79 -9.13 -9.76 -19.61
N SER A 80 -9.14 -10.91 -18.92
CA SER A 80 -8.36 -12.10 -19.31
C SER A 80 -9.03 -12.93 -20.40
N LYS A 81 -10.36 -12.98 -20.33
CA LYS A 81 -11.25 -13.64 -21.27
C LYS A 81 -12.40 -12.67 -21.53
N PRO A 82 -12.65 -12.27 -22.78
CA PRO A 82 -13.80 -11.43 -23.08
C PRO A 82 -15.08 -12.10 -22.57
N PRO A 83 -15.95 -11.36 -21.86
CA PRO A 83 -17.18 -11.94 -21.33
C PRO A 83 -18.06 -12.38 -22.50
N LYS A 84 -18.57 -13.63 -22.43
CA LYS A 84 -19.45 -14.19 -23.45
C LYS A 84 -20.73 -13.35 -23.55
N GLU A 85 -21.32 -13.27 -24.73
CA GLU A 85 -22.64 -12.68 -24.94
C GLU A 85 -23.65 -13.36 -23.98
N ASP A 86 -24.51 -12.56 -23.35
CA ASP A 86 -25.45 -12.94 -22.27
C ASP A 86 -24.84 -13.45 -20.96
N SER A 87 -23.53 -13.32 -20.75
CA SER A 87 -22.94 -13.58 -19.42
C SER A 87 -23.21 -12.41 -18.46
N PRO A 88 -23.25 -12.68 -17.13
CA PRO A 88 -23.28 -11.64 -16.09
C PRO A 88 -22.27 -10.49 -16.30
N GLY A 89 -21.04 -10.84 -16.66
CA GLY A 89 -19.99 -9.85 -16.93
C GLY A 89 -20.25 -9.02 -18.18
N HIS A 90 -20.91 -9.60 -19.19
CA HIS A 90 -21.29 -8.87 -20.40
C HIS A 90 -22.42 -7.87 -20.13
N HIS A 91 -23.43 -8.24 -19.34
CA HIS A 91 -24.47 -7.30 -18.90
C HIS A 91 -23.90 -6.15 -18.07
N PHE A 92 -22.95 -6.43 -17.17
CA PHE A 92 -22.24 -5.37 -16.45
C PHE A 92 -21.51 -4.42 -17.40
N LEU A 93 -20.78 -4.96 -18.39
CA LEU A 93 -20.05 -4.17 -19.37
C LEU A 93 -20.97 -3.28 -20.21
N GLN A 94 -22.09 -3.82 -20.69
CA GLN A 94 -23.10 -3.05 -21.40
C GLN A 94 -23.66 -1.92 -20.53
N ASN A 95 -23.98 -2.22 -19.27
CA ASN A 95 -24.48 -1.23 -18.31
C ASN A 95 -23.46 -0.12 -18.07
N LEU A 96 -22.18 -0.47 -17.91
CA LEU A 96 -21.10 0.49 -17.73
C LEU A 96 -20.97 1.42 -18.95
N GLN A 97 -20.96 0.85 -20.16
CA GLN A 97 -20.93 1.64 -21.40
C GLN A 97 -22.15 2.57 -21.53
N ASN A 98 -23.33 2.10 -21.14
CA ASN A 98 -24.55 2.90 -21.17
C ASN A 98 -24.49 4.06 -20.15
N VAL A 99 -24.01 3.81 -18.93
CA VAL A 99 -23.83 4.86 -17.90
C VAL A 99 -22.86 5.93 -18.39
N LEU A 100 -21.73 5.52 -18.96
CA LEU A 100 -20.72 6.45 -19.49
C LEU A 100 -21.29 7.31 -20.62
N LYS A 101 -21.98 6.70 -21.59
CA LYS A 101 -22.61 7.42 -22.71
C LYS A 101 -23.71 8.39 -22.26
N SER A 102 -24.52 8.00 -21.29
CA SER A 102 -25.66 8.80 -20.82
C SER A 102 -25.27 9.96 -19.91
N PHE A 103 -24.38 9.72 -18.93
CA PHE A 103 -24.12 10.68 -17.86
C PHE A 103 -22.72 11.30 -17.90
N TYR A 104 -21.73 10.61 -18.47
CA TYR A 104 -20.33 11.03 -18.40
C TYR A 104 -19.61 10.93 -19.75
N PRO A 105 -20.03 11.72 -20.77
CA PRO A 105 -19.46 11.66 -22.11
C PRO A 105 -17.99 12.10 -22.18
N GLY A 106 -17.48 12.79 -21.14
CA GLY A 106 -16.08 13.21 -21.04
C GLY A 106 -15.10 12.12 -20.58
N VAL A 107 -15.58 10.94 -20.19
CA VAL A 107 -14.72 9.83 -19.74
C VAL A 107 -14.46 8.89 -20.90
N ILE A 108 -13.19 8.68 -21.24
CA ILE A 108 -12.79 7.76 -22.32
C ILE A 108 -12.79 6.34 -21.77
N PHE A 109 -13.49 5.44 -22.43
CA PHE A 109 -13.59 4.04 -22.01
C PHE A 109 -13.14 3.08 -23.09
N GLU A 110 -12.24 2.16 -22.71
CA GLU A 110 -11.73 1.11 -23.57
C GLU A 110 -11.65 -0.24 -22.84
N MET A 111 -11.95 -1.33 -23.54
CA MET A 111 -11.77 -2.68 -23.03
C MET A 111 -10.43 -3.22 -23.52
N VAL A 112 -9.53 -3.55 -22.59
CA VAL A 112 -8.21 -4.09 -22.89
C VAL A 112 -8.20 -5.58 -22.58
N HIS A 113 -7.99 -6.40 -23.60
CA HIS A 113 -7.88 -7.85 -23.46
C HIS A 113 -6.41 -8.29 -23.43
N LYS A 114 -6.03 -8.99 -22.35
CA LYS A 114 -4.72 -9.62 -22.22
C LYS A 114 -4.90 -11.11 -21.91
N LYS A 115 -4.34 -11.98 -22.75
CA LYS A 115 -4.30 -13.42 -22.46
C LYS A 115 -3.33 -13.71 -21.31
N ILE A 116 -3.74 -14.56 -20.38
CA ILE A 116 -2.91 -14.99 -19.24
C ILE A 116 -1.75 -15.86 -19.76
N ASN A 117 -0.53 -15.50 -19.37
CA ASN A 117 0.65 -16.34 -19.58
C ASN A 117 0.90 -17.16 -18.31
N LEU A 118 0.72 -18.49 -18.39
CA LEU A 118 0.94 -19.37 -17.24
C LEU A 118 2.42 -19.61 -16.93
N ALA A 119 3.33 -19.29 -17.87
CA ALA A 119 4.76 -19.44 -17.67
C ALA A 119 5.39 -18.23 -16.94
N ASP A 120 4.63 -17.15 -16.75
CA ASP A 120 5.11 -15.97 -16.05
C ASP A 120 4.82 -16.10 -14.55
N ASP A 121 5.84 -15.84 -13.73
CA ASP A 121 5.69 -15.89 -12.27
C ASP A 121 4.83 -14.73 -11.78
N PHE A 122 4.87 -13.58 -12.46
CA PHE A 122 4.12 -12.38 -12.07
C PHE A 122 2.87 -12.19 -12.93
N LEU A 123 1.72 -12.05 -12.25
CA LEU A 123 0.47 -11.69 -12.90
C LEU A 123 0.36 -10.18 -13.10
N ALA A 124 -0.25 -9.77 -14.20
CA ALA A 124 -0.42 -8.35 -14.51
C ALA A 124 -1.51 -7.71 -13.67
N TRP A 125 -2.65 -8.38 -13.55
CA TRP A 125 -3.87 -7.86 -12.94
C TRP A 125 -4.44 -8.82 -11.91
N GLU A 126 -5.15 -8.28 -10.92
CA GLU A 126 -5.72 -9.10 -9.83
C GLU A 126 -6.74 -10.12 -10.36
N HIS A 127 -7.52 -9.74 -11.37
CA HIS A 127 -8.51 -10.63 -11.98
C HIS A 127 -7.92 -11.88 -12.64
N GLU A 128 -6.62 -11.89 -12.95
CA GLU A 128 -5.94 -13.07 -13.51
C GLU A 128 -5.92 -14.21 -12.48
N ARG A 129 -5.81 -13.91 -11.17
CA ARG A 129 -5.87 -14.92 -10.08
C ARG A 129 -7.22 -15.66 -10.07
N PHE A 130 -8.31 -14.90 -10.18
CA PHE A 130 -9.66 -15.45 -10.27
C PHE A 130 -9.86 -16.26 -11.55
N SER A 131 -9.34 -15.75 -12.67
CA SER A 131 -9.48 -16.37 -13.98
C SER A 131 -8.75 -17.72 -14.09
N ILE A 132 -7.61 -17.90 -13.41
CA ILE A 132 -6.90 -19.18 -13.31
C ILE A 132 -7.78 -20.25 -12.63
N LYS A 133 -8.55 -19.85 -11.60
CA LYS A 133 -9.51 -20.72 -10.90
C LYS A 133 -10.88 -20.79 -11.59
N ARG A 134 -10.96 -20.34 -12.86
CA ARG A 134 -12.17 -20.37 -13.70
C ARG A 134 -13.32 -19.47 -13.22
N LEU A 135 -13.05 -18.50 -12.36
CA LEU A 135 -14.03 -17.49 -11.96
C LEU A 135 -14.04 -16.33 -12.97
N PRO A 136 -15.21 -15.88 -13.45
CA PRO A 136 -15.32 -14.72 -14.33
C PRO A 136 -14.91 -13.45 -13.56
N ALA A 137 -13.87 -12.77 -14.02
CA ALA A 137 -13.33 -11.59 -13.33
C ALA A 137 -12.75 -10.56 -14.30
N PHE A 138 -12.81 -9.30 -13.90
CA PHE A 138 -12.25 -8.16 -14.64
C PHE A 138 -11.78 -7.06 -13.70
N THR A 139 -10.83 -6.24 -14.16
CA THR A 139 -10.27 -5.12 -13.38
C THR A 139 -10.58 -3.80 -14.05
N ILE A 140 -11.16 -2.86 -13.30
CA ILE A 140 -11.29 -1.46 -13.74
C ILE A 140 -10.07 -0.70 -13.24
N SER A 141 -9.39 0.01 -14.14
CA SER A 141 -8.30 0.89 -13.79
C SER A 141 -8.16 2.08 -14.74
N HIS A 142 -7.45 3.11 -14.30
CA HIS A 142 -7.09 4.25 -15.13
C HIS A 142 -5.83 4.02 -15.98
N PHE A 143 -5.16 2.88 -15.78
CA PHE A 143 -3.91 2.53 -16.47
C PHE A 143 -4.21 1.75 -17.74
N ASN A 144 -3.61 2.16 -18.86
CA ASN A 144 -3.70 1.41 -20.12
C ASN A 144 -2.91 0.09 -20.04
N SER A 145 -1.75 0.09 -19.38
CA SER A 145 -0.89 -1.09 -19.24
C SER A 145 -0.53 -1.38 -17.80
N HIS A 146 -0.45 -2.66 -17.45
CA HIS A 146 0.02 -3.14 -16.14
C HIS A 146 1.49 -2.77 -15.83
N LYS A 147 2.27 -2.41 -16.86
CA LYS A 147 3.69 -2.02 -16.77
C LYS A 147 3.91 -0.52 -16.52
N ASP A 148 2.84 0.24 -16.36
CA ASP A 148 2.92 1.67 -16.10
C ASP A 148 3.74 1.95 -14.81
N PRO A 149 4.80 2.78 -14.85
CA PRO A 149 5.63 3.08 -13.69
C PRO A 149 4.85 3.74 -12.54
N ASP A 150 3.77 4.47 -12.85
CA ASP A 150 2.92 5.10 -11.84
C ASP A 150 2.25 4.06 -10.93
N ARG A 151 2.15 2.81 -11.39
CA ARG A 151 1.56 1.72 -10.64
C ARG A 151 2.50 1.15 -9.56
N SER A 152 3.81 1.29 -9.70
CA SER A 152 4.82 0.70 -8.79
C SER A 152 5.75 1.74 -8.15
N THR A 153 5.41 3.02 -8.25
CA THR A 153 6.23 4.10 -7.71
C THR A 153 6.15 4.22 -6.19
N ILE A 154 7.28 4.58 -5.58
CA ILE A 154 7.37 4.99 -4.16
C ILE A 154 6.90 6.45 -3.98
N LEU A 155 6.86 7.22 -5.07
CA LEU A 155 6.51 8.64 -5.09
C LEU A 155 4.98 8.87 -5.13
N ASP A 156 4.17 7.88 -4.77
CA ASP A 156 2.71 8.03 -4.73
C ASP A 156 2.29 8.90 -3.54
N GLN A 157 1.96 10.16 -3.82
CA GLN A 157 1.58 11.17 -2.85
C GLN A 157 0.09 11.54 -2.93
N ARG A 158 -0.41 12.28 -1.95
CA ARG A 158 -1.83 12.70 -1.89
C ARG A 158 -2.24 13.53 -3.11
N GLU A 159 -1.33 14.34 -3.61
CA GLU A 159 -1.51 15.28 -4.71
C GLU A 159 -1.69 14.57 -6.06
N SER A 160 -1.28 13.30 -6.16
CA SER A 160 -1.43 12.49 -7.38
C SER A 160 -2.90 12.15 -7.67
N VAL A 161 -3.77 12.21 -6.66
CA VAL A 161 -5.18 11.78 -6.72
C VAL A 161 -6.12 12.98 -6.63
N ASP A 162 -6.99 13.12 -7.62
CA ASP A 162 -8.07 14.09 -7.61
C ASP A 162 -9.34 13.50 -6.97
N VAL A 163 -9.86 14.17 -5.94
CA VAL A 163 -11.08 13.76 -5.22
C VAL A 163 -12.28 13.81 -6.15
N GLY A 164 -12.40 14.84 -7.00
CA GLY A 164 -13.53 15.01 -7.90
C GLY A 164 -13.61 13.86 -8.91
N LYS A 165 -12.49 13.52 -9.53
CA LYS A 165 -12.39 12.38 -10.46
C LYS A 165 -12.62 11.05 -9.75
N LEU A 166 -12.05 10.88 -8.56
CA LEU A 166 -12.26 9.67 -7.77
C LEU A 166 -13.75 9.48 -7.43
N SER A 167 -14.43 10.51 -6.94
CA SER A 167 -15.86 10.45 -6.62
C SER A 167 -16.73 10.18 -7.84
N ARG A 168 -16.43 10.84 -8.98
CA ARG A 168 -17.10 10.58 -10.26
C ARG A 168 -16.93 9.12 -10.70
N ASN A 169 -15.72 8.60 -10.63
CA ASN A 169 -15.42 7.24 -11.06
C ASN A 169 -16.05 6.19 -10.12
N ILE A 170 -16.15 6.47 -8.81
CA ILE A 170 -16.90 5.65 -7.86
C ILE A 170 -18.38 5.64 -8.21
N GLU A 171 -18.96 6.80 -8.53
CA GLU A 171 -20.36 6.94 -8.91
C GLU A 171 -20.68 6.15 -10.20
N ILE A 172 -19.81 6.23 -11.21
CA ILE A 172 -19.93 5.44 -12.44
C ILE A 172 -19.97 3.94 -12.14
N VAL A 173 -19.04 3.45 -11.32
CA VAL A 173 -18.98 2.02 -10.94
C VAL A 173 -20.19 1.62 -10.11
N ALA A 174 -20.61 2.46 -9.16
CA ALA A 174 -21.77 2.22 -8.32
C ALA A 174 -23.04 2.09 -9.17
N GLU A 175 -23.26 3.04 -10.09
CA GLU A 175 -24.43 3.07 -10.97
C GLU A 175 -24.44 1.86 -11.93
N ALA A 176 -23.29 1.50 -12.52
CA ALA A 176 -23.17 0.31 -13.36
C ALA A 176 -23.49 -0.98 -12.60
N LEU A 177 -23.00 -1.10 -11.35
CA LEU A 177 -23.31 -2.23 -10.47
C LEU A 177 -24.79 -2.24 -10.07
N ALA A 178 -25.37 -1.11 -9.68
CA ALA A 178 -26.77 -1.03 -9.27
C ALA A 178 -27.72 -1.38 -10.42
N ARG A 179 -27.43 -0.92 -11.64
CA ARG A 179 -28.21 -1.30 -12.84
C ARG A 179 -28.18 -2.80 -13.08
N TYR A 180 -27.04 -3.44 -12.87
CA TYR A 180 -26.91 -4.89 -12.97
C TYR A 180 -27.68 -5.61 -11.86
N VAL A 181 -27.47 -5.21 -10.60
CA VAL A 181 -28.02 -5.87 -9.41
C VAL A 181 -29.54 -5.78 -9.32
N TYR A 182 -30.10 -4.62 -9.68
CA TYR A 182 -31.54 -4.35 -9.63
C TYR A 182 -32.25 -4.52 -10.98
N ASN A 183 -31.49 -4.84 -12.04
CA ASN A 183 -32.00 -4.96 -13.42
C ASN A 183 -32.82 -3.74 -13.88
N VAL A 184 -32.33 -2.54 -13.58
CA VAL A 184 -33.02 -1.26 -13.87
C VAL A 184 -32.68 -0.73 -15.27
N SER A 185 -31.98 -1.53 -16.07
CA SER A 185 -31.56 -1.23 -17.44
C SER A 185 -32.72 -0.78 -18.34
N SER A 186 -33.95 -1.24 -18.06
CA SER A 186 -35.18 -0.93 -18.80
C SER A 186 -35.80 0.44 -18.46
N HIS A 187 -35.44 1.05 -17.33
CA HIS A 187 -36.08 2.29 -16.83
C HIS A 187 -35.35 3.60 -17.20
N GLY A 188 -34.49 3.57 -18.22
CA GLY A 188 -33.93 4.77 -18.85
C GLY A 188 -32.87 5.54 -18.03
N ASN A 189 -32.82 6.87 -18.19
CA ASN A 189 -31.86 7.81 -17.59
C ASN A 189 -31.96 7.97 -16.06
N LEU A 190 -32.48 6.97 -15.35
CA LEU A 190 -32.48 7.00 -13.90
C LEU A 190 -31.05 6.87 -13.37
N GLN A 191 -30.65 7.82 -12.53
CA GLN A 191 -29.43 7.78 -11.73
C GLN A 191 -29.84 7.45 -10.29
N LEU A 192 -29.52 6.23 -9.85
CA LEU A 192 -29.95 5.73 -8.54
C LEU A 192 -29.24 6.48 -7.41
N PHE A 193 -27.95 6.76 -7.59
CA PHE A 193 -27.12 7.44 -6.61
C PHE A 193 -27.10 8.94 -6.85
N SER A 194 -28.23 9.60 -6.60
CA SER A 194 -28.33 11.07 -6.66
C SER A 194 -28.69 11.67 -5.29
N GLY A 195 -28.25 12.91 -5.04
CA GLY A 195 -28.54 13.64 -3.80
C GLY A 195 -28.02 12.91 -2.54
N GLY A 196 -28.90 12.65 -1.56
CA GLY A 196 -28.54 12.05 -0.27
C GLY A 196 -28.08 10.57 -0.33
N LEU A 197 -28.35 9.89 -1.45
CA LEU A 197 -27.82 8.55 -1.74
C LEU A 197 -26.51 8.59 -2.51
N GLY A 198 -26.02 9.78 -2.89
CA GLY A 198 -24.80 9.92 -3.68
C GLY A 198 -23.50 9.62 -2.93
N VAL A 199 -22.41 9.68 -3.68
CA VAL A 199 -21.04 9.64 -3.16
C VAL A 199 -20.79 10.88 -2.31
N GLN A 200 -20.31 10.70 -1.08
CA GLN A 200 -19.98 11.81 -0.20
C GLN A 200 -18.50 12.19 -0.39
N GLN A 201 -18.26 13.36 -1.00
CA GLN A 201 -16.90 13.81 -1.31
C GLN A 201 -16.07 14.05 -0.04
N ASP A 202 -16.65 14.62 1.01
CA ASP A 202 -15.96 14.86 2.28
C ASP A 202 -15.43 13.56 2.92
N LEU A 203 -16.20 12.47 2.79
CA LEU A 203 -15.80 11.17 3.33
C LEU A 203 -14.66 10.55 2.50
N VAL A 204 -14.74 10.67 1.17
CA VAL A 204 -13.66 10.29 0.25
C VAL A 204 -12.38 11.06 0.59
N GLU A 205 -12.48 12.36 0.83
CA GLU A 205 -11.35 13.21 1.19
C GLU A 205 -10.76 12.84 2.56
N ALA A 206 -11.60 12.61 3.57
CA ALA A 206 -11.16 12.18 4.90
C ALA A 206 -10.40 10.84 4.84
N TRP A 207 -10.96 9.85 4.12
CA TRP A 207 -10.29 8.57 3.91
C TRP A 207 -8.99 8.71 3.13
N LEU A 208 -8.98 9.56 2.12
CA LEU A 208 -7.79 9.80 1.32
C LEU A 208 -6.68 10.41 2.19
N GLY A 209 -7.00 11.45 2.99
CA GLY A 209 -6.06 12.03 3.94
C GLY A 209 -5.53 11.03 4.96
N GLN A 210 -6.40 10.19 5.54
CA GLN A 210 -6.00 9.16 6.49
C GLN A 210 -5.07 8.12 5.85
N LEU A 211 -5.42 7.59 4.67
CA LEU A 211 -4.64 6.57 3.99
C LEU A 211 -3.31 7.10 3.45
N THR A 212 -3.21 8.38 3.12
CA THR A 212 -1.94 9.00 2.70
C THR A 212 -1.07 9.44 3.87
N SER A 213 -1.63 9.63 5.06
CA SER A 213 -0.86 10.03 6.25
C SER A 213 0.06 8.94 6.80
N GLN A 214 -0.18 7.69 6.43
CA GLN A 214 0.55 6.51 6.93
C GLN A 214 1.18 5.72 5.78
N PRO A 215 2.34 5.06 6.00
CA PRO A 215 2.94 4.20 5.00
C PRO A 215 2.05 2.98 4.73
N ARG A 216 1.84 2.66 3.45
CA ARG A 216 0.96 1.57 2.99
C ARG A 216 1.71 0.32 2.55
N ALA A 217 3.04 0.32 2.59
CA ALA A 217 3.83 -0.83 2.21
C ALA A 217 3.59 -1.97 3.19
N THR A 218 3.35 -3.19 2.71
CA THR A 218 3.08 -4.38 3.55
C THR A 218 4.18 -4.64 4.58
N GLN A 219 5.43 -4.30 4.27
CA GLN A 219 6.59 -4.44 5.18
C GLN A 219 6.55 -3.46 6.36
N LEU A 220 5.89 -2.31 6.19
CA LEU A 220 5.76 -1.25 7.20
C LEU A 220 4.45 -1.35 7.98
N LEU A 221 3.57 -2.29 7.62
CA LEU A 221 2.31 -2.54 8.26
C LEU A 221 2.44 -3.80 9.13
N PRO A 222 2.81 -3.67 10.42
CA PRO A 222 2.82 -4.79 11.34
C PRO A 222 1.40 -5.34 11.53
N LYS A 223 1.31 -6.57 12.03
CA LYS A 223 0.02 -7.25 12.22
C LYS A 223 -0.95 -6.45 13.09
N ASP A 224 -0.46 -5.72 14.09
CA ASP A 224 -1.29 -4.99 15.03
C ASP A 224 -1.44 -3.50 14.68
N HIS A 225 -1.14 -3.13 13.43
CA HIS A 225 -1.24 -1.74 13.00
C HIS A 225 -2.69 -1.23 13.05
N SER A 226 -2.90 -0.02 13.58
CA SER A 226 -4.23 0.60 13.74
C SER A 226 -4.99 0.77 12.43
N LEU A 227 -4.29 0.83 11.29
CA LEU A 227 -4.94 0.86 9.98
C LEU A 227 -5.85 -0.35 9.76
N HIS A 228 -5.44 -1.54 10.21
CA HIS A 228 -6.23 -2.75 10.02
C HIS A 228 -7.51 -2.72 10.86
N SER A 229 -7.43 -2.31 12.13
CA SER A 229 -8.61 -2.15 12.99
C SER A 229 -9.54 -1.05 12.47
N ASN A 230 -9.00 0.07 12.00
CA ASN A 230 -9.81 1.17 11.45
C ASN A 230 -10.58 0.75 10.20
N LEU A 231 -9.95 -0.03 9.30
CA LEU A 231 -10.59 -0.55 8.10
C LEU A 231 -11.66 -1.61 8.45
N GLU A 232 -11.38 -2.46 9.43
CA GLU A 232 -12.32 -3.45 9.95
C GLU A 232 -13.55 -2.78 10.57
N GLU A 233 -13.36 -1.78 11.43
CA GLU A 233 -14.43 -1.00 12.06
C GLU A 233 -15.26 -0.22 11.02
N ALA A 234 -14.59 0.38 10.03
CA ALA A 234 -15.28 1.08 8.95
C ALA A 234 -16.16 0.13 8.12
N MET A 235 -15.68 -1.09 7.86
CA MET A 235 -16.47 -2.11 7.17
C MET A 235 -17.60 -2.62 8.06
N SER A 236 -17.36 -2.87 9.35
CA SER A 236 -18.37 -3.42 10.27
C SER A 236 -19.52 -2.44 10.52
N ARG A 237 -19.29 -1.15 10.33
CA ARG A 237 -20.35 -0.14 10.38
C ARG A 237 -21.37 -0.28 9.25
N TYR A 238 -20.96 -0.76 8.08
CA TYR A 238 -21.80 -0.83 6.88
C TYR A 238 -22.16 -2.27 6.46
N LEU A 239 -21.39 -3.27 6.87
CA LEU A 239 -21.53 -4.68 6.49
C LEU A 239 -21.88 -5.54 7.70
N LYS A 240 -22.64 -6.62 7.49
CA LYS A 240 -23.16 -7.49 8.57
C LYS A 240 -22.15 -8.54 9.08
N ASP A 241 -21.31 -9.07 8.19
CA ASP A 241 -20.34 -10.15 8.50
C ASP A 241 -18.93 -9.79 8.04
N VAL A 242 -18.17 -9.09 8.89
CA VAL A 242 -16.78 -8.71 8.60
C VAL A 242 -15.85 -9.70 9.31
N LYS A 243 -15.03 -10.40 8.51
CA LYS A 243 -14.02 -11.32 9.01
C LYS A 243 -12.64 -10.86 8.57
N ARG A 244 -11.75 -10.68 9.54
CA ARG A 244 -10.33 -10.46 9.29
C ARG A 244 -9.60 -11.80 9.21
N THR A 245 -8.89 -12.02 8.10
CA THR A 245 -8.00 -13.18 7.94
C THR A 245 -6.55 -12.73 7.84
N THR A 246 -5.68 -13.35 8.64
CA THR A 246 -4.24 -13.09 8.60
C THR A 246 -3.51 -14.34 8.16
N PHE A 247 -2.70 -14.22 7.12
CA PHE A 247 -1.94 -15.35 6.57
C PHE A 247 -0.50 -15.32 7.09
N LYS A 248 0.05 -16.50 7.37
CA LYS A 248 1.47 -16.71 7.62
C LYS A 248 2.05 -17.41 6.40
N ALA A 249 3.20 -16.94 5.93
CA ALA A 249 3.93 -17.62 4.86
C ALA A 249 4.29 -19.04 5.30
N ASP A 250 4.28 -19.98 4.35
CA ASP A 250 4.68 -21.36 4.59
C ASP A 250 6.16 -21.40 4.97
N LYS A 251 6.52 -22.27 5.92
CA LYS A 251 7.90 -22.43 6.39
C LYS A 251 8.76 -23.20 5.40
N ARG A 252 8.17 -24.08 4.59
CA ARG A 252 8.92 -24.99 3.71
C ARG A 252 9.25 -24.34 2.36
N ASP A 253 8.30 -23.60 1.80
CA ASP A 253 8.47 -22.92 0.51
C ASP A 253 7.65 -21.62 0.44
N PRO A 254 8.16 -20.52 1.05
CA PRO A 254 7.48 -19.23 0.99
C PRO A 254 7.76 -18.53 -0.35
N GLU A 255 6.72 -18.33 -1.17
CA GLU A 255 6.82 -17.44 -2.36
C GLU A 255 7.26 -16.03 -1.98
N PHE A 256 6.71 -15.52 -0.87
CA PHE A 256 7.08 -14.24 -0.28
C PHE A 256 7.11 -14.36 1.24
N GLN A 257 8.23 -13.97 1.84
CA GLN A 257 8.39 -13.83 3.29
C GLN A 257 8.65 -12.35 3.60
N PHE A 258 7.73 -11.72 4.33
CA PHE A 258 7.97 -10.40 4.88
C PHE A 258 8.76 -10.53 6.18
N TYR A 259 9.84 -9.77 6.28
CA TYR A 259 10.56 -9.57 7.53
C TYR A 259 9.95 -8.36 8.22
N ASP A 260 9.55 -8.54 9.48
CA ASP A 260 9.04 -7.47 10.32
C ASP A 260 10.21 -6.80 11.08
N GLY A 261 10.02 -5.56 11.52
CA GLY A 261 10.78 -5.03 12.65
C GLY A 261 12.23 -4.66 12.39
N ALA A 262 12.55 -4.10 11.23
CA ALA A 262 13.87 -3.53 11.04
C ALA A 262 13.88 -2.01 11.26
N THR A 263 13.61 -1.60 12.50
CA THR A 263 13.99 -0.27 12.98
C THR A 263 15.51 -0.21 13.02
N TYR A 264 16.12 0.06 11.87
CA TYR A 264 17.56 0.24 11.79
C TYR A 264 17.92 1.60 12.38
N THR A 265 18.72 1.59 13.44
CA THR A 265 19.37 2.80 13.91
C THR A 265 20.49 3.14 12.94
N MET A 266 20.24 4.10 12.05
CA MET A 266 21.31 4.63 11.18
C MET A 266 22.28 5.42 12.06
N SER A 267 23.38 4.79 12.43
CA SER A 267 24.46 5.45 13.15
C SER A 267 25.43 6.07 12.13
N ALA A 268 25.48 7.39 12.12
CA ALA A 268 26.46 8.14 11.34
C ALA A 268 27.66 8.46 12.26
N TYR A 269 28.76 7.76 12.05
CA TYR A 269 30.01 8.04 12.76
C TYR A 269 30.87 9.01 11.96
N ASN A 270 31.42 10.02 12.64
CA ASN A 270 32.45 10.84 12.04
C ASN A 270 33.75 10.02 12.00
N VAL A 271 34.23 9.73 10.80
CA VAL A 271 35.48 8.98 10.60
C VAL A 271 36.66 9.83 11.07
N LYS A 272 37.77 9.18 11.43
CA LYS A 272 39.02 9.81 11.92
C LYS A 272 39.34 11.09 11.12
N PRO A 273 39.24 12.28 11.73
CA PRO A 273 39.55 13.52 11.04
C PRO A 273 41.06 13.59 10.79
N ALA A 274 41.49 14.07 9.63
CA ALA A 274 42.91 14.24 9.29
C ALA A 274 43.68 15.11 10.31
N ILE A 275 42.96 15.99 11.01
CA ILE A 275 43.49 16.87 12.06
C ILE A 275 43.98 16.06 13.28
N PHE A 276 43.43 14.88 13.54
CA PHE A 276 43.86 14.02 14.65
C PHE A 276 45.35 13.63 14.52
N ASP A 277 45.81 13.34 13.30
CA ASP A 277 47.21 12.99 13.06
C ASP A 277 48.15 14.19 13.22
N LEU A 278 47.67 15.40 12.94
CA LEU A 278 48.42 16.64 13.21
C LEU A 278 48.56 16.88 14.72
N PHE A 279 47.48 16.72 15.50
CA PHE A 279 47.54 16.82 16.95
C PHE A 279 48.50 15.78 17.55
N LEU A 280 48.44 14.54 17.05
CA LEU A 280 49.35 13.48 17.47
C LEU A 280 50.81 13.81 17.15
N ALA A 281 51.09 14.35 15.95
CA ALA A 281 52.42 14.79 15.56
C ALA A 281 52.95 15.93 16.45
N VAL A 282 52.11 16.93 16.74
CA VAL A 282 52.45 18.04 17.65
C VAL A 282 52.71 17.51 19.07
N ALA A 283 51.90 16.58 19.56
CA ALA A 283 52.09 15.97 20.87
C ALA A 283 53.41 15.18 20.96
N ILE A 284 53.75 14.40 19.93
CA ILE A 284 55.02 13.65 19.86
C ILE A 284 56.21 14.61 19.82
N LEU A 285 56.15 15.67 19.02
CA LEU A 285 57.21 16.70 18.96
C LEU A 285 57.38 17.40 20.31
N GLY A 286 56.28 17.78 20.96
CA GLY A 286 56.30 18.41 22.29
C GLY A 286 56.92 17.49 23.34
N TYR A 287 56.56 16.19 23.34
CA TYR A 287 57.15 15.20 24.23
C TYR A 287 58.67 15.08 24.04
N LEU A 288 59.13 14.94 22.80
CA LEU A 288 60.56 14.84 22.50
C LEU A 288 61.32 16.12 22.90
N ALA A 289 60.73 17.29 22.68
CA ALA A 289 61.33 18.56 23.07
C ALA A 289 61.51 18.67 24.60
N VAL A 290 60.49 18.27 25.38
CA VAL A 290 60.59 18.25 26.85
C VAL A 290 61.69 17.30 27.32
N VAL A 291 61.75 16.09 26.75
CA VAL A 291 62.79 15.11 27.10
C VAL A 291 64.18 15.64 26.75
N TYR A 292 64.35 16.22 25.57
CA TYR A 292 65.62 16.81 25.14
C TYR A 292 66.07 17.94 26.07
N LEU A 293 65.17 18.87 26.40
CA LEU A 293 65.46 19.97 27.32
C LEU A 293 65.75 19.47 28.74
N ALA A 294 65.08 18.42 29.21
CA ALA A 294 65.35 17.83 30.51
C ALA A 294 66.76 17.21 30.58
N VAL A 295 67.20 16.54 29.51
CA VAL A 295 68.56 15.98 29.40
C VAL A 295 69.60 17.09 29.30
N GLN A 296 69.37 18.11 28.47
CA GLN A 296 70.33 19.21 28.30
C GLN A 296 70.49 20.05 29.57
N ASN A 297 69.38 20.30 30.28
CA ASN A 297 69.38 21.03 31.54
C ASN A 297 69.65 20.14 32.77
N PHE A 298 70.08 18.89 32.58
CA PHE A 298 70.39 17.98 33.67
C PHE A 298 71.53 18.51 34.56
N HIS A 299 72.44 19.33 34.02
CA HIS A 299 73.46 20.03 34.79
C HIS A 299 72.88 21.03 35.81
N PHE A 300 71.73 21.65 35.54
CA PHE A 300 71.03 22.49 36.53
C PHE A 300 70.46 21.67 37.69
N LEU A 301 69.91 20.48 37.40
CA LEU A 301 69.49 19.53 38.42
C LEU A 301 70.68 19.04 39.25
N TYR A 302 71.78 18.69 38.60
CA TYR A 302 73.00 18.24 39.28
C TYR A 302 73.60 19.33 40.17
N SER A 303 73.69 20.58 39.68
CA SER A 303 74.18 21.71 40.47
C SER A 303 73.22 22.14 41.58
N ALA A 304 71.90 22.00 41.41
CA ALA A 304 70.92 22.20 42.47
C ALA A 304 71.03 21.14 43.57
N MET A 305 71.23 19.86 43.21
CA MET A 305 71.50 18.78 44.16
C MET A 305 72.84 18.97 44.88
N GLN A 306 73.89 19.44 44.19
CA GLN A 306 75.17 19.78 44.81
C GLN A 306 75.05 20.95 45.80
N LYS A 307 74.27 21.99 45.48
CA LYS A 307 73.99 23.11 46.41
C LYS A 307 73.19 22.66 47.64
N LEU A 308 72.27 21.71 47.47
CA LEU A 308 71.51 21.13 48.58
C LEU A 308 72.36 20.20 49.46
N SER A 309 73.38 19.57 48.87
CA SER A 309 74.30 18.64 49.53
C SER A 309 75.56 19.31 50.12
N SER A 310 75.90 20.53 49.70
CA SER A 310 77.08 21.24 50.23
C SER A 310 76.91 21.66 51.70
N PRO A 311 77.80 21.24 52.62
CA PRO A 311 77.65 21.55 54.05
C PRO A 311 77.96 23.02 54.34
N LYS A 312 77.15 23.63 55.21
CA LYS A 312 77.36 24.98 55.76
C LYS A 312 78.74 25.06 56.44
N LYS A 313 79.68 25.83 55.89
CA LYS A 313 80.97 26.10 56.54
C LYS A 313 80.76 26.87 57.85
N LEU A 314 81.05 26.21 58.98
CA LEU A 314 81.22 26.85 60.29
C LEU A 314 82.44 27.78 60.24
N LYS A 315 82.24 29.06 60.59
CA LYS A 315 83.31 30.04 60.78
C LYS A 315 84.12 29.62 62.02
N VAL A 316 85.43 29.45 61.83
CA VAL A 316 86.41 29.17 62.88
C VAL A 316 86.70 30.48 63.63
N GLN A 317 86.60 30.44 64.97
CA GLN A 317 87.23 31.39 65.89
C GLN A 317 88.66 30.94 66.16
#